data_AF-A0A7W1R2R9-F1
#
_entry.id   AF-A0A7W1R2R9-F1
#
_cell.length_a   1.000
_cell.length_b   1.000
_cell.length_c   1.000
_cell.angle_alpha   90.00
_cell.angle_beta   90.00
_cell.angle_gamma   90.00
#
_symmetry.space_group_name_H-M   'P 1'
#
loop_
_entity.id
_entity.type
_entity.pdbx_description
1 polymer ?
#
loop_
_entity_poly.entity_id
_entity_poly.type
_entity_poly.pdbx_seq_one_letter_code
_entity_poly.pdbx_strand_id
1 'polypeptide(L)'
;MLTPLADFGTLLGDIKTVVALGLAMAVVVWLWRREARPVVFVVTTMVGVTGLYLLAVTADPRPRPPVEILDPGLDPTHSFPSGHVGASMAVYGGLVVLVWTYARRMRWLVTPLLLLVPPVVAVSRLYEGAHHLSDVLTSVAYGAVWLVATTVVLLAPDRTPPVERPGAR
;
A
#
# COMPACT_ATOMS: atom_id res chain seq x y z
N MET A 1 13.98 19.17 15.60
CA MET A 1 12.52 19.31 15.86
C MET A 1 11.66 18.47 14.91
N LEU A 2 12.13 18.05 13.73
CA LEU A 2 11.36 17.20 12.81
C LEU A 2 11.51 15.69 13.06
N THR A 3 12.53 15.26 13.83
CA THR A 3 12.83 13.85 14.10
C THR A 3 11.62 13.06 14.64
N PRO A 4 10.84 13.54 15.64
CA PRO A 4 9.70 12.77 16.14
C PRO A 4 8.59 12.55 15.09
N LEU A 5 8.41 13.50 14.16
CA LEU A 5 7.46 13.37 13.06
C LEU A 5 7.98 12.41 12.00
N ALA A 6 9.29 12.44 11.74
CA ALA A 6 9.95 11.50 10.84
C ALA A 6 9.79 10.06 11.37
N ASP A 7 10.15 9.83 12.63
CA ASP A 7 10.04 8.55 13.33
C ASP A 7 8.60 8.01 13.28
N PHE A 8 7.61 8.89 13.49
CA PHE A 8 6.20 8.51 13.39
C PHE A 8 5.81 8.08 11.98
N GLY A 9 6.22 8.82 10.94
CA GLY A 9 5.98 8.42 9.56
C GLY A 9 6.69 7.10 9.21
N THR A 10 7.90 6.89 9.71
CA THR A 10 8.64 5.64 9.54
C THR A 10 7.92 4.48 10.21
N LEU A 11 7.39 4.65 11.42
CA LEU A 11 6.56 3.64 12.10
C LEU A 11 5.33 3.24 11.29
N LEU A 12 4.66 4.19 10.63
CA LEU A 12 3.49 3.92 9.77
C LEU A 12 3.85 3.12 8.50
N GLY A 13 5.08 3.27 8.01
CA GLY A 13 5.61 2.52 6.88
C GLY A 13 6.36 1.24 7.25
N ASP A 14 6.63 1.02 8.55
CA ASP A 14 7.43 -0.11 9.02
C ASP A 14 6.80 -1.44 8.60
N ILE A 15 7.65 -2.36 8.16
CA ILE A 15 7.20 -3.63 7.57
C ILE A 15 6.38 -4.45 8.57
N LYS A 16 6.77 -4.48 9.85
CA LYS A 16 6.04 -5.24 10.87
C LYS A 16 4.69 -4.59 11.14
N THR A 17 4.66 -3.26 11.25
CA THR A 17 3.42 -2.49 11.40
C THR A 17 2.47 -2.75 10.24
N VAL A 18 2.95 -2.61 9.00
CA VAL A 18 2.15 -2.79 7.79
C VAL A 18 1.65 -4.23 7.66
N VAL A 19 2.49 -5.23 7.93
CA VAL A 19 2.05 -6.64 7.92
C VAL A 19 0.95 -6.88 8.96
N ALA A 20 1.12 -6.38 10.18
CA ALA A 20 0.09 -6.48 11.22
C ALA A 20 -1.22 -5.80 10.79
N LEU A 21 -1.16 -4.60 10.22
CA LEU A 21 -2.32 -3.88 9.69
C LEU A 21 -2.98 -4.61 8.52
N GLY A 22 -2.20 -5.19 7.61
CA GLY A 22 -2.71 -5.98 6.48
C GLY A 22 -3.45 -7.23 6.93
N LEU A 23 -2.90 -7.96 7.92
CA LEU A 23 -3.57 -9.11 8.53
C LEU A 23 -4.84 -8.70 9.27
N ALA A 24 -4.77 -7.63 10.07
CA ALA A 24 -5.94 -7.09 10.75
C ALA A 24 -7.03 -6.67 9.74
N MET A 25 -6.66 -6.01 8.65
CA MET A 25 -7.56 -5.63 7.57
C MET A 25 -8.24 -6.86 6.95
N ALA A 26 -7.50 -7.92 6.65
CA ALA A 26 -8.05 -9.17 6.12
C ALA A 26 -9.05 -9.83 7.09
N VAL A 27 -8.72 -9.89 8.38
CA VAL A 27 -9.58 -10.46 9.41
C VAL A 27 -10.85 -9.62 9.60
N VAL A 28 -10.71 -8.30 9.73
CA VAL A 28 -11.84 -7.38 9.93
C VAL A 28 -12.80 -7.44 8.75
N VAL A 29 -12.28 -7.39 7.51
CA VAL A 29 -13.15 -7.42 6.33
C VAL A 29 -13.83 -8.78 6.17
N TRP A 30 -13.15 -9.88 6.51
CA TRP A 30 -13.75 -11.20 6.55
C TRP A 30 -14.88 -11.28 7.56
N LEU A 31 -14.65 -10.84 8.81
CA LEU A 31 -15.65 -10.89 9.87
C LEU A 31 -16.87 -10.02 9.55
N TRP A 32 -16.66 -8.87 8.91
CA TRP A 32 -17.71 -7.93 8.53
C TRP A 32 -18.53 -8.40 7.33
N ARG A 33 -17.86 -8.81 6.24
CA ARG A 33 -18.50 -9.10 4.96
C ARG A 33 -18.88 -10.57 4.80
N ARG A 34 -18.13 -11.48 5.43
CA ARG A 34 -18.24 -12.94 5.25
C ARG A 34 -18.12 -13.37 3.78
N GLU A 35 -17.40 -12.57 2.99
CA GLU A 35 -17.15 -12.80 1.56
C GLU A 35 -15.64 -13.02 1.34
N ALA A 36 -15.29 -13.91 0.40
CA ALA A 36 -13.89 -14.15 0.07
C ALA A 36 -13.27 -13.01 -0.75
N ARG A 37 -14.04 -12.36 -1.63
CA ARG A 37 -13.54 -11.32 -2.58
C ARG A 37 -12.72 -10.21 -1.89
N PRO A 38 -13.19 -9.54 -0.82
CA PRO A 38 -12.39 -8.52 -0.13
C PRO A 38 -11.12 -9.06 0.52
N VAL A 39 -11.15 -10.29 1.05
CA VAL A 39 -9.98 -10.93 1.69
C VAL A 39 -8.92 -11.24 0.64
N VAL A 40 -9.34 -11.83 -0.48
CA VAL A 40 -8.45 -12.11 -1.62
C VAL A 40 -7.84 -10.81 -2.14
N PHE A 41 -8.61 -9.74 -2.26
CA PHE A 41 -8.09 -8.41 -2.62
C PHE A 41 -6.97 -7.94 -1.68
N VAL A 42 -7.17 -8.02 -0.37
CA VAL A 42 -6.17 -7.62 0.63
C VAL A 42 -4.90 -8.45 0.47
N VAL A 43 -5.04 -9.78 0.44
CA VAL A 43 -3.90 -10.70 0.36
C VAL A 43 -3.12 -10.50 -0.95
N THR A 44 -3.81 -10.46 -2.09
CA THR A 44 -3.17 -10.28 -3.40
C THR A 44 -2.48 -8.91 -3.51
N THR A 45 -3.06 -7.87 -2.94
CA THR A 45 -2.43 -6.53 -2.92
C THR A 45 -1.15 -6.55 -2.09
N MET A 46 -1.19 -7.09 -0.87
CA MET A 46 -0.04 -7.16 0.03
C MET A 46 1.09 -8.03 -0.53
N VAL A 47 0.75 -9.23 -1.00
CA VAL A 47 1.72 -10.19 -1.56
C VAL A 47 2.34 -9.61 -2.84
N GLY A 48 1.55 -9.02 -3.73
CA GLY A 48 2.07 -8.52 -4.99
C GLY A 48 2.98 -7.29 -4.84
N VAL A 49 2.62 -6.32 -4.00
CA VAL A 49 3.52 -5.18 -3.68
C VAL A 49 4.83 -5.68 -3.06
N THR A 50 4.75 -6.66 -2.15
CA THR A 50 5.94 -7.26 -1.54
C THR A 50 6.79 -8.00 -2.57
N GLY A 51 6.16 -8.78 -3.45
CA GLY A 51 6.84 -9.49 -4.53
C GLY A 51 7.55 -8.53 -5.50
N LEU A 52 6.89 -7.44 -5.91
CA LEU A 52 7.49 -6.40 -6.75
C LEU A 52 8.70 -5.75 -6.07
N TYR A 53 8.60 -5.47 -4.76
CA TYR A 53 9.73 -4.98 -3.97
C TYR A 53 10.91 -5.96 -3.98
N LEU A 54 10.66 -7.26 -3.69
CA LEU A 54 11.72 -8.27 -3.63
C LEU A 54 12.39 -8.51 -5.00
N LEU A 55 11.64 -8.41 -6.08
CA LEU A 55 12.19 -8.46 -7.44
C LEU A 55 13.05 -7.21 -7.73
N ALA A 56 12.58 -6.03 -7.34
CA ALA A 56 13.28 -4.78 -7.63
C ALA A 56 14.57 -4.62 -6.80
N VAL A 57 14.56 -5.03 -5.53
CA VAL A 57 15.75 -4.92 -4.65
C VAL A 57 16.90 -5.84 -5.10
N THR A 58 16.57 -6.97 -5.74
CA THR A 58 17.58 -7.86 -6.32
C THR A 58 18.08 -7.37 -7.69
N ALA A 59 17.27 -6.59 -8.40
CA ALA A 59 17.62 -6.02 -9.70
C ALA A 59 18.48 -4.74 -9.60
N ASP A 60 18.31 -3.92 -8.55
CA ASP A 60 19.07 -2.69 -8.33
C ASP A 60 19.61 -2.62 -6.87
N PRO A 61 20.78 -3.22 -6.60
CA PRO A 61 21.40 -3.21 -5.27
C PRO A 61 22.18 -1.90 -5.00
N ARG A 62 21.59 -0.75 -5.33
CA ARG A 62 22.27 0.54 -5.17
C ARG A 62 22.38 0.99 -3.72
N PRO A 63 23.45 1.74 -3.38
CA PRO A 63 23.61 2.34 -2.07
C PRO A 63 22.60 3.46 -1.80
N ARG A 64 22.37 3.73 -0.53
CA ARG A 64 21.57 4.87 -0.04
C ARG A 64 22.22 6.21 -0.42
N PRO A 65 21.47 7.34 -0.37
CA PRO A 65 22.02 8.66 -0.62
C PRO A 65 23.25 8.96 0.24
N PRO A 66 24.27 9.66 -0.28
CA PRO A 66 25.49 10.00 0.45
C PRO A 66 25.27 11.21 1.38
N VAL A 67 24.31 11.08 2.29
CA VAL A 67 23.95 12.08 3.30
C VAL A 67 23.95 11.44 4.69
N GLU A 68 23.87 12.24 5.74
CA GLU A 68 23.72 11.73 7.10
C GLU A 68 22.45 10.87 7.20
N ILE A 69 22.62 9.60 7.58
CA ILE A 69 21.51 8.68 7.79
C ILE A 69 21.07 8.80 9.24
N LEU A 70 19.82 9.22 9.45
CA LEU A 70 19.28 9.47 10.79
C LEU A 70 18.66 8.20 11.41
N ASP A 71 18.41 7.17 10.61
CA ASP A 71 17.88 5.87 11.04
C ASP A 71 19.04 4.84 11.13
N PRO A 72 19.57 4.56 12.33
CA PRO A 72 20.74 3.69 12.52
C PRO A 72 20.44 2.21 12.24
N GLY A 73 19.17 1.82 12.07
CA GLY A 73 18.77 0.44 11.80
C GLY A 73 18.85 0.02 10.34
N LEU A 74 19.27 0.92 9.45
CA LEU A 74 19.23 0.68 8.00
C LEU A 74 20.44 -0.08 7.47
N ASP A 75 20.17 -1.10 6.66
CA ASP A 75 21.18 -1.70 5.80
C ASP A 75 21.69 -0.66 4.78
N PRO A 76 23.01 -0.38 4.71
CA PRO A 76 23.58 0.59 3.78
C PRO A 76 23.41 0.24 2.30
N THR A 77 23.18 -1.03 1.95
CA THR A 77 23.30 -1.57 0.58
C THR A 77 21.96 -1.80 -0.13
N HIS A 78 20.84 -1.52 0.52
CA HIS A 78 19.50 -1.72 -0.04
C HIS A 78 18.66 -0.44 -0.02
N SER A 79 18.85 0.42 -1.03
CA SER A 79 18.06 1.65 -1.20
C SER A 79 16.83 1.46 -2.10
N PHE A 80 16.95 0.70 -3.20
CA PHE A 80 15.88 0.64 -4.21
C PHE A 80 14.99 -0.60 -4.11
N PRO A 81 13.67 -0.45 -4.30
CA PRO A 81 12.87 0.76 -4.12
C PRO A 81 12.56 0.95 -2.62
N SER A 82 11.83 2.02 -2.26
CA SER A 82 11.50 2.21 -0.84
C SER A 82 10.43 1.23 -0.37
N GLY A 83 10.82 0.25 0.45
CA GLY A 83 9.91 -0.74 1.03
C GLY A 83 8.82 -0.12 1.90
N HIS A 84 9.16 0.88 2.72
CA HIS A 84 8.19 1.58 3.60
C HIS A 84 7.10 2.28 2.79
N VAL A 85 7.50 2.98 1.72
CA VAL A 85 6.54 3.67 0.84
C VAL A 85 5.66 2.64 0.12
N GLY A 86 6.24 1.58 -0.45
CA GLY A 86 5.47 0.53 -1.12
C GLY A 86 4.46 -0.16 -0.18
N ALA A 87 4.91 -0.51 1.02
CA ALA A 87 4.11 -1.08 2.08
C ALA A 87 2.94 -0.15 2.48
N SER A 88 3.21 1.14 2.67
CA SER A 88 2.18 2.14 2.98
C SER A 88 1.14 2.26 1.85
N MET A 89 1.57 2.22 0.58
CA MET A 89 0.65 2.22 -0.56
C MET A 89 -0.29 1.00 -0.49
N ALA A 90 0.24 -0.21 -0.28
CA ALA A 90 -0.56 -1.42 -0.21
C ALA A 90 -1.65 -1.38 0.87
N VAL A 91 -1.28 -1.01 2.10
CA VAL A 91 -2.23 -1.01 3.23
C VAL A 91 -3.19 0.17 3.16
N TYR A 92 -2.69 1.41 3.10
CA TYR A 92 -3.55 2.58 3.18
C TYR A 92 -4.35 2.80 1.89
N GLY A 93 -3.74 2.53 0.72
CA GLY A 93 -4.45 2.51 -0.55
C GLY A 93 -5.50 1.39 -0.60
N GLY A 94 -5.17 0.20 -0.12
CA GLY A 94 -6.12 -0.91 0.00
C GLY A 94 -7.31 -0.57 0.91
N LEU A 95 -7.06 0.07 2.05
CA LEU A 95 -8.11 0.57 2.94
C LEU A 95 -9.01 1.60 2.26
N VAL A 96 -8.45 2.53 1.49
CA VAL A 96 -9.26 3.49 0.70
C VAL A 96 -10.18 2.75 -0.25
N VAL A 97 -9.67 1.77 -1.00
CA VAL A 97 -10.48 0.96 -1.93
C VAL A 97 -11.61 0.23 -1.20
N LEU A 98 -11.33 -0.40 -0.06
CA LEU A 98 -12.35 -1.11 0.72
C LEU A 98 -13.40 -0.16 1.29
N VAL A 99 -12.98 1.01 1.79
CA VAL A 99 -13.89 2.03 2.33
C VAL A 99 -14.82 2.56 1.23
N TRP A 100 -14.30 2.79 0.03
CA TRP A 100 -15.10 3.24 -1.11
C TRP A 100 -16.05 2.17 -1.63
N THR A 101 -15.64 0.91 -1.60
CA THR A 101 -16.44 -0.22 -2.05
C THR A 101 -17.54 -0.56 -1.05
N TYR A 102 -17.25 -0.56 0.25
CA TYR A 102 -18.13 -1.15 1.28
C TYR A 102 -18.63 -0.17 2.35
N ALA A 103 -17.95 0.96 2.60
CA ALA A 103 -18.25 1.90 3.70
C ALA A 103 -18.67 3.30 3.21
N ARG A 104 -19.69 3.36 2.34
CA ARG A 104 -20.13 4.60 1.65
C ARG A 104 -20.36 5.81 2.56
N ARG A 105 -20.85 5.60 3.79
CA ARG A 105 -21.13 6.68 4.76
C ARG A 105 -19.87 7.36 5.30
N MET A 106 -18.77 6.62 5.42
CA MET A 106 -17.52 7.11 6.04
C MET A 106 -16.45 7.50 5.01
N ARG A 107 -16.67 7.21 3.72
CA ARG A 107 -15.63 7.35 2.69
C ARG A 107 -15.00 8.75 2.64
N TRP A 108 -15.82 9.81 2.71
CA TRP A 108 -15.31 11.17 2.61
C TRP A 108 -14.58 11.64 3.85
N LEU A 109 -14.92 11.08 5.02
CA LEU A 109 -14.25 11.40 6.27
C LEU A 109 -12.90 10.69 6.40
N VAL A 110 -12.84 9.42 6.04
CA VAL A 110 -11.68 8.56 6.29
C VAL A 110 -10.65 8.62 5.15
N THR A 111 -11.09 8.82 3.91
CA THR A 111 -10.18 8.82 2.74
C THR A 111 -9.06 9.85 2.82
N PRO A 112 -9.31 11.12 3.20
CA PRO A 112 -8.24 12.11 3.29
C PRO A 112 -7.15 11.71 4.31
N LEU A 113 -7.57 11.13 5.44
CA LEU A 113 -6.65 10.66 6.48
C LEU A 113 -5.77 9.51 5.97
N LEU A 114 -6.37 8.54 5.28
CA LEU A 114 -5.63 7.40 4.72
C LEU A 114 -4.68 7.81 3.59
N LEU A 115 -5.13 8.69 2.69
CA LEU A 115 -4.32 9.18 1.57
C LEU A 115 -3.17 10.08 2.00
N LEU A 116 -3.25 10.68 3.19
CA LEU A 116 -2.16 11.48 3.76
C LEU A 116 -0.99 10.62 4.23
N VAL A 117 -1.21 9.35 4.59
CA VAL A 117 -0.18 8.52 5.19
C VAL A 117 0.99 8.23 4.24
N PRO A 118 0.81 7.71 3.01
CA PRO A 118 1.95 7.43 2.12
C PRO A 118 2.85 8.64 1.82
N PRO A 119 2.31 9.86 1.61
CA PRO A 119 3.12 11.08 1.53
C PRO A 119 3.92 11.37 2.81
N VAL A 120 3.34 11.19 4.00
CA VAL A 120 4.05 11.38 5.27
C VAL A 120 5.19 10.37 5.40
N VAL A 121 4.94 9.09 5.10
CA VAL A 121 5.99 8.05 5.06
C VAL A 121 7.10 8.44 4.07
N ALA A 122 6.73 8.84 2.86
CA ALA A 122 7.68 9.24 1.83
C ALA A 122 8.59 10.39 2.29
N VAL A 123 8.02 11.44 2.89
CA VAL A 123 8.78 12.58 3.41
C VAL A 123 9.70 12.15 4.56
N SER A 124 9.23 11.30 5.49
CA SER A 124 10.09 10.76 6.56
C SER A 124 11.31 10.05 6.00
N ARG A 125 11.11 9.18 5.00
CA ARG A 125 12.20 8.40 4.40
C ARG A 125 13.20 9.25 3.62
N LEU A 126 12.76 10.36 3.05
CA LEU A 126 13.67 11.34 2.44
C LEU A 126 14.42 12.15 3.49
N TYR A 127 13.72 12.58 4.56
CA TYR A 127 14.30 13.35 5.66
C TYR A 127 15.38 12.56 6.42
N GLU A 128 15.17 11.26 6.64
CA GLU A 128 16.13 10.38 7.31
C GLU A 128 17.36 10.03 6.46
N GLY A 129 17.44 10.51 5.21
CA GLY A 129 18.49 10.13 4.27
C GLY A 129 18.39 8.67 3.82
N ALA A 130 17.27 8.00 4.07
CA ALA A 130 17.14 6.57 3.85
C ALA A 130 17.04 6.21 2.38
N HIS A 131 16.45 7.07 1.55
CA HIS A 131 16.11 6.76 0.17
C HIS A 131 16.33 7.94 -0.77
N HIS A 132 16.71 7.65 -2.02
CA HIS A 132 16.68 8.62 -3.11
C HIS A 132 15.23 8.94 -3.49
N LEU A 133 14.98 10.12 -4.04
CA LEU A 133 13.64 10.48 -4.54
C LEU A 133 13.10 9.46 -5.55
N SER A 134 13.96 8.89 -6.40
CA SER A 134 13.57 7.87 -7.37
C SER A 134 13.18 6.53 -6.73
N ASP A 135 13.70 6.17 -5.54
CA ASP A 135 13.23 5.00 -4.77
C ASP A 135 11.75 5.18 -4.38
N VAL A 136 11.43 6.37 -3.88
CA VAL A 136 10.10 6.75 -3.38
C VAL A 136 9.10 6.80 -4.54
N LEU A 137 9.44 7.50 -5.62
CA LEU A 137 8.57 7.65 -6.79
C LEU A 137 8.29 6.30 -7.45
N THR A 138 9.29 5.41 -7.51
CA THR A 138 9.10 4.06 -8.02
C THR A 138 8.12 3.28 -7.15
N SER A 139 8.26 3.36 -5.81
CA SER A 139 7.32 2.74 -4.87
C SER A 139 5.88 3.22 -5.01
N VAL A 140 5.70 4.52 -5.18
CA VAL A 140 4.38 5.10 -5.44
C VAL A 140 3.83 4.58 -6.77
N ALA A 141 4.64 4.57 -7.82
CA ALA A 141 4.21 4.15 -9.15
C ALA A 141 3.78 2.68 -9.20
N TYR A 142 4.65 1.75 -8.78
CA TYR A 142 4.30 0.32 -8.82
C TYR A 142 3.18 -0.01 -7.83
N GLY A 143 3.16 0.63 -6.66
CA GLY A 143 2.10 0.45 -5.67
C GLY A 143 0.74 0.88 -6.21
N ALA A 144 0.66 2.05 -6.85
CA ALA A 144 -0.56 2.55 -7.47
C ALA A 144 -1.04 1.65 -8.62
N VAL A 145 -0.13 1.23 -9.51
CA VAL A 145 -0.45 0.33 -10.63
C VAL A 145 -1.01 -1.00 -10.10
N TRP A 146 -0.34 -1.60 -9.11
CA TRP A 146 -0.79 -2.86 -8.54
C TRP A 146 -2.15 -2.75 -7.84
N LEU A 147 -2.36 -1.70 -7.06
CA LEU A 147 -3.65 -1.41 -6.41
C LEU A 147 -4.79 -1.28 -7.41
N VAL A 148 -4.57 -0.54 -8.50
CA VAL A 148 -5.58 -0.38 -9.56
C VAL A 148 -5.86 -1.73 -10.21
N ALA A 149 -4.82 -2.49 -10.55
CA ALA A 149 -4.96 -3.81 -11.16
C ALA A 149 -5.75 -4.77 -10.27
N THR A 150 -5.40 -4.90 -8.98
CA THR A 150 -6.11 -5.79 -8.06
C THR A 150 -7.54 -5.32 -7.79
N THR A 151 -7.78 -4.01 -7.72
CA THR A 151 -9.13 -3.46 -7.57
C THR A 151 -10.01 -3.81 -8.76
N VAL A 152 -9.51 -3.59 -9.99
CA VAL A 152 -10.26 -3.88 -11.23
C VAL A 152 -10.53 -5.38 -11.37
N VAL A 153 -9.56 -6.23 -11.07
CA VAL A 153 -9.70 -7.67 -11.26
C VAL A 153 -10.57 -8.31 -10.18
N LEU A 154 -10.49 -7.86 -8.93
CA LEU A 154 -11.09 -8.58 -7.79
C LEU A 154 -12.35 -7.93 -7.24
N LEU A 155 -12.53 -6.63 -7.44
CA LEU A 155 -13.62 -5.85 -6.83
C LEU A 155 -14.51 -5.11 -7.83
N ALA A 156 -14.18 -5.10 -9.13
CA ALA A 156 -15.06 -4.50 -10.12
C ALA A 156 -16.41 -5.25 -10.19
N PRO A 157 -17.55 -4.53 -10.36
CA PRO A 157 -18.84 -5.17 -10.55
C PRO A 157 -18.83 -6.10 -11.77
N ASP A 158 -19.43 -7.29 -11.62
CA ASP A 158 -19.59 -8.25 -12.71
C ASP A 158 -20.33 -7.58 -13.87
N ARG A 159 -19.67 -7.43 -15.02
CA ARG A 159 -20.23 -6.79 -16.22
C ARG A 159 -21.07 -7.73 -17.10
N THR A 160 -21.49 -8.89 -16.58
CA THR A 160 -22.33 -9.81 -17.34
C THR A 160 -23.64 -9.12 -17.70
N PRO A 161 -23.93 -8.91 -19.00
CA PRO A 161 -25.21 -8.35 -19.41
C PRO A 161 -26.34 -9.28 -18.96
N PRO A 162 -27.54 -8.75 -18.64
CA PRO A 162 -28.68 -9.58 -18.31
C PRO A 162 -28.88 -10.62 -19.42
N VAL A 163 -28.93 -11.90 -19.06
CA VAL A 163 -29.34 -12.94 -20.01
C VAL A 163 -30.79 -12.63 -20.38
N GLU A 164 -31.03 -12.14 -21.59
CA GLU A 164 -32.37 -12.03 -22.16
C GLU A 164 -32.99 -13.42 -22.11
N ARG A 165 -34.00 -13.61 -21.25
CA ARG A 165 -34.76 -14.85 -21.22
C ARG A 165 -35.61 -14.90 -22.50
N PRO A 166 -35.43 -15.88 -23.38
CA PRO A 166 -36.31 -16.04 -24.53
C PRO A 166 -37.71 -16.39 -23.99
N GLY A 167 -38.71 -15.55 -24.24
CA GLY A 167 -40.12 -15.93 -24.04
C GLY A 167 -41.01 -15.07 -23.16
N ALA A 168 -40.60 -13.85 -22.76
CA ALA A 168 -41.57 -12.90 -22.20
C ALA A 168 -42.35 -12.21 -23.33
N ARG A 169 -43.40 -12.88 -23.84
CA ARG A 169 -44.50 -12.27 -24.60
C ARG A 169 -45.82 -12.75 -24.03
#